data_AF-K1RWG5-F1
#
_entry.id   AF-K1RWG5-F1
#
_cell.length_a   1.000
_cell.length_b   1.000
_cell.length_c   1.000
_cell.angle_alpha   90.00
_cell.angle_beta   90.00
_cell.angle_gamma   90.00
#
_symmetry.space_group_name_H-M   'P 1'
#
loop_
_entity.id
_entity.type
_entity.pdbx_description
1 polymer ?
#
loop_
_entity_poly.entity_id
_entity_poly.type
_entity_poly.pdbx_seq_one_letter_code
_entity_poly.pdbx_strand_id
1 'polypeptide(L)'
;MGRDKLGSRLGFILLSAGCAIGIGNVWKFPYVVGQNGGGLFVLIYLFFLVILGIPVLTMEFSIGRAAQKSPAKMYEQLEPKGSKWHLHGKVSLIAVIC
;
A
#
# COMPACT_ATOMS: atom_id res chain seq x y z
N MET A 1 10.35 -12.78 -22.25
CA MET A 1 10.08 -13.16 -20.85
C MET A 1 8.62 -12.89 -20.54
N GLY A 2 7.78 -13.94 -20.61
CA GLY A 2 6.37 -13.85 -20.21
C GLY A 2 6.29 -13.71 -18.69
N ARG A 3 5.43 -12.82 -18.21
CA ARG A 3 5.25 -12.56 -16.79
C ARG A 3 4.23 -13.56 -16.24
N ASP A 4 4.62 -14.37 -15.26
CA ASP A 4 3.73 -15.32 -14.62
C ASP A 4 2.56 -14.58 -13.97
N LYS A 5 1.35 -14.86 -14.44
CA LYS A 5 0.13 -14.33 -13.84
C LYS A 5 -0.31 -15.30 -12.75
N LEU A 6 -0.58 -14.78 -11.55
CA LEU A 6 -1.17 -15.57 -10.47
C LEU A 6 -2.47 -16.22 -10.99
N GLY A 7 -2.51 -17.56 -10.97
CA GLY A 7 -3.60 -18.35 -11.55
C GLY A 7 -4.94 -18.24 -10.83
N SER A 8 -4.97 -17.70 -9.60
CA SER A 8 -6.19 -17.53 -8.81
C SER A 8 -6.31 -16.11 -8.25
N ARG A 9 -7.47 -15.48 -8.51
CA ARG A 9 -7.80 -14.15 -7.94
C ARG A 9 -7.84 -14.17 -6.42
N LEU A 10 -8.30 -15.28 -5.84
CA LEU A 10 -8.30 -15.48 -4.39
C LEU A 10 -6.86 -15.54 -3.85
N GLY A 11 -5.96 -16.23 -4.56
CA GLY A 11 -4.54 -16.27 -4.19
C GLY A 11 -3.88 -14.89 -4.19
N PHE A 12 -4.21 -14.05 -5.17
CA PHE A 12 -3.73 -12.66 -5.19
C PHE A 12 -4.26 -11.84 -4.00
N ILE A 13 -5.56 -11.91 -3.72
CA ILE A 13 -6.17 -11.16 -2.60
C ILE A 13 -5.58 -11.60 -1.26
N LEU A 14 -5.43 -12.91 -1.04
CA LEU A 14 -4.87 -13.45 0.20
C LEU A 14 -3.40 -13.07 0.39
N LEU A 15 -2.61 -13.11 -0.69
CA LEU A 15 -1.21 -12.67 -0.65
C LEU A 15 -1.11 -11.18 -0.30
N SER A 16 -1.90 -10.33 -0.96
CA SER A 16 -1.93 -8.90 -0.66
C SER A 16 -2.43 -8.59 0.75
N ALA A 17 -3.44 -9.31 1.23
CA ALA A 17 -3.93 -9.18 2.60
C ALA A 17 -2.87 -9.59 3.64
N GLY A 18 -2.12 -10.68 3.38
CA GLY A 18 -1.02 -11.11 4.23
C GLY A 18 0.11 -10.09 4.33
N CYS A 19 0.45 -9.40 3.24
CA CYS A 19 1.44 -8.32 3.26
C CYS A 19 0.93 -7.05 3.97
N ALA A 20 -0.38 -6.79 3.93
CA ALA A 20 -0.97 -5.59 4.54
C ALA A 20 -1.19 -5.75 6.06
N ILE A 21 -1.42 -6.96 6.55
CA ILE A 21 -1.65 -7.24 7.97
C ILE A 21 -0.31 -7.38 8.69
N GLY A 22 0.22 -6.26 9.18
CA GLY A 22 1.42 -6.24 10.02
C GLY A 22 1.13 -6.57 11.49
N ILE A 23 2.10 -7.17 12.16
CA ILE A 23 2.03 -7.48 13.61
C ILE A 23 1.69 -6.22 14.42
N GLY A 24 2.20 -5.06 14.00
CA GLY A 24 1.92 -3.72 14.53
C GLY A 24 0.43 -3.42 14.70
N ASN A 25 -0.41 -3.83 13.75
CA ASN A 25 -1.83 -3.53 13.79
C ASN A 25 -2.60 -4.40 14.80
N VAL A 26 -2.06 -5.55 15.21
CA VAL A 26 -2.74 -6.47 16.13
C VAL A 26 -2.61 -6.01 17.59
N TRP A 27 -1.45 -5.46 17.97
CA TRP A 27 -1.18 -5.07 19.36
C TRP A 27 -1.16 -3.56 19.61
N LYS A 28 -0.77 -2.73 18.63
CA LYS A 28 -0.72 -1.26 18.81
C LYS A 28 -2.11 -0.66 18.69
N PHE A 29 -2.95 -1.22 17.81
CA PHE A 29 -4.33 -0.80 17.63
C PHE A 29 -5.14 -0.89 18.94
N PRO A 30 -5.26 -2.05 19.63
CA PRO A 30 -6.03 -2.13 20.86
C PRO A 30 -5.45 -1.26 21.99
N TYR A 31 -4.13 -1.08 22.03
CA TYR A 31 -3.48 -0.20 23.01
C TYR A 31 -3.86 1.27 22.81
N VAL A 32 -3.79 1.76 21.57
CA VAL A 32 -4.14 3.15 21.22
C VAL A 32 -5.64 3.39 21.39
N VAL A 33 -6.48 2.42 21.00
CA VAL A 33 -7.93 2.45 21.23
C VAL A 33 -8.23 2.54 22.73
N GLY A 34 -7.58 1.71 23.56
CA GLY A 34 -7.76 1.73 25.01
C GLY A 34 -7.37 3.06 25.66
N GLN A 35 -6.31 3.72 25.18
CA GLN A 35 -5.86 5.01 25.71
C GLN A 35 -6.67 6.21 25.21
N ASN A 36 -7.17 6.17 23.97
CA ASN A 36 -7.80 7.32 23.32
C ASN A 36 -9.34 7.33 23.41
N GLY A 37 -9.93 6.73 24.44
CA GLY A 37 -11.38 6.76 24.65
C GLY A 37 -12.15 5.61 24.01
N GLY A 38 -11.50 4.47 23.74
CA GLY A 38 -12.14 3.20 23.42
C GLY A 38 -12.93 3.20 22.12
N GLY A 39 -14.21 2.82 22.19
CA GLY A 39 -15.06 2.59 21.01
C GLY A 39 -15.31 3.84 20.14
N LEU A 40 -15.30 5.04 20.71
CA LEU A 40 -15.50 6.27 19.92
C LEU A 40 -14.30 6.55 19.01
N PHE A 41 -13.08 6.25 19.48
CA PHE A 41 -11.88 6.34 18.66
C PHE A 41 -11.90 5.35 17.50
N VAL A 42 -12.42 4.13 17.70
CA VAL A 42 -12.56 3.14 16.62
C VAL A 42 -13.50 3.63 15.53
N LEU A 43 -14.62 4.26 15.88
CA LEU A 43 -15.57 4.81 14.89
C LEU A 43 -14.94 5.90 14.04
N ILE A 44 -14.24 6.85 14.67
CA ILE A 44 -13.54 7.94 13.97
C ILE A 44 -12.40 7.36 13.12
N TYR A 45 -11.64 6.39 13.65
CA TYR A 45 -10.59 5.69 12.93
C TYR A 45 -11.11 5.00 11.68
N LEU A 46 -12.22 4.25 11.77
CA LEU A 46 -12.85 3.59 10.63
C LEU A 46 -13.33 4.60 9.59
N PHE A 47 -13.92 5.71 10.02
CA PHE A 47 -14.36 6.77 9.13
C PHE A 47 -13.21 7.35 8.31
N PHE A 48 -12.11 7.72 8.97
CA PHE A 48 -10.91 8.21 8.26
C PHE A 48 -10.23 7.12 7.43
N LEU A 49 -10.23 5.87 7.89
CA LEU A 49 -9.67 4.74 7.15
C LEU A 49 -10.44 4.47 5.85
N VAL A 50 -11.76 4.59 5.85
CA VAL A 50 -12.56 4.48 4.62
C VAL A 50 -12.30 5.66 3.69
N ILE A 51 -12.30 6.89 4.24
CA ILE A 51 -12.14 8.11 3.43
C ILE A 51 -10.75 8.24 2.83
N LEU A 52 -9.69 7.90 3.56
CA LEU A 52 -8.31 8.02 3.08
C LEU A 52 -7.78 6.71 2.50
N GLY A 53 -8.14 5.57 3.09
CA GLY A 53 -7.66 4.27 2.65
C GLY A 53 -8.18 3.87 1.28
N ILE A 54 -9.48 4.02 1.01
CA ILE A 54 -10.06 3.66 -0.29
C ILE A 54 -9.42 4.45 -1.46
N PRO A 55 -9.33 5.80 -1.43
CA PRO A 55 -8.73 6.52 -2.55
C PRO A 55 -7.24 6.23 -2.67
N VAL A 56 -6.49 6.11 -1.58
CA VAL A 56 -5.05 5.79 -1.63
C VAL A 56 -4.84 4.40 -2.24
N LEU A 57 -5.58 3.38 -1.80
CA LEU A 57 -5.51 2.05 -2.39
C LEU A 57 -5.89 2.08 -3.88
N THR A 58 -6.94 2.81 -4.25
CA THR A 58 -7.38 2.94 -5.64
C THR A 58 -6.31 3.60 -6.51
N MET A 59 -5.64 4.65 -6.00
CA MET A 59 -4.51 5.30 -6.68
C MET A 59 -3.34 4.33 -6.88
N GLU A 60 -2.91 3.65 -5.82
CA GLU A 60 -1.81 2.68 -5.89
C GLU A 60 -2.10 1.53 -6.86
N PHE A 61 -3.31 0.96 -6.82
CA PHE A 61 -3.72 -0.07 -7.76
C PHE A 61 -3.80 0.45 -9.19
N SER A 62 -4.27 1.68 -9.41
CA SER A 62 -4.35 2.28 -10.75
C SER A 62 -2.97 2.51 -11.35
N ILE A 63 -2.03 3.03 -10.57
CA ILE A 63 -0.65 3.28 -10.99
C ILE A 63 0.07 1.94 -11.26
N GLY A 64 -0.07 0.94 -10.37
CA GLY A 64 0.51 -0.40 -10.58
C GLY A 64 -0.08 -1.13 -11.80
N ARG A 65 -1.38 -0.91 -12.07
CA ARG A 65 -2.04 -1.44 -13.28
C ARG A 65 -1.61 -0.73 -14.55
N ALA A 66 -1.39 0.58 -14.52
CA ALA A 66 -0.90 1.35 -15.66
C ALA A 66 0.57 1.00 -15.99
N ALA A 67 1.41 0.84 -14.98
CA ALA A 67 2.84 0.60 -15.18
C ALA A 67 3.19 -0.84 -15.56
N GLN A 68 2.49 -1.84 -15.01
CA GLN A 68 2.77 -3.28 -15.19
C GLN A 68 4.27 -3.65 -15.07
N LYS A 69 5.06 -2.86 -14.33
CA LYS A 69 6.50 -3.03 -14.13
C LYS A 69 6.84 -2.89 -12.64
N SER A 70 8.05 -3.33 -12.28
CA SER A 70 8.59 -3.15 -10.93
C SER A 70 8.54 -1.67 -10.52
N PRO A 71 8.27 -1.35 -9.24
CA PRO A 71 8.17 0.02 -8.75
C PRO A 71 9.36 0.90 -9.15
N ALA A 72 10.59 0.37 -9.16
CA ALA A 72 11.77 1.13 -9.62
C ALA A 72 11.69 1.54 -11.10
N LYS A 73 11.22 0.63 -11.98
CA LYS A 73 11.04 0.90 -13.43
C LYS A 73 9.78 1.71 -13.73
N MET A 74 8.80 1.68 -12.83
CA MET A 74 7.56 2.45 -12.92
C MET A 74 7.84 3.95 -12.79
N TYR A 75 8.58 4.35 -11.75
CA TYR A 75 8.99 5.75 -11.56
C TYR A 75 9.92 6.27 -12.67
N GLU A 76 10.61 5.38 -13.37
CA GLU A 76 11.43 5.72 -14.54
C GLU A 76 10.60 5.90 -15.82
N GLN A 77 9.45 5.21 -15.95
CA GLN A 77 8.58 5.31 -17.13
C GLN A 77 7.50 6.39 -17.04
N LEU A 78 6.97 6.65 -15.85
CA LEU A 78 5.93 7.66 -15.61
C LEU A 78 6.49 9.07 -15.41
N GLU A 79 7.81 9.25 -15.49
CA GLU A 79 8.43 10.55 -15.29
C GLU A 79 8.24 11.48 -16.50
N PRO A 80 7.75 12.72 -16.30
CA PRO A 80 7.81 13.75 -17.33
C PRO A 80 9.26 14.24 -17.51
N LYS A 81 9.70 14.43 -18.76
CA LYS A 81 11.07 14.84 -19.12
C LYS A 81 11.50 16.08 -18.30
N GLY A 82 12.38 15.90 -17.32
CA GLY A 82 12.97 16.98 -16.52
C GLY A 82 12.74 16.94 -15.01
N SER A 83 11.99 15.98 -14.48
CA SER A 83 11.85 15.80 -13.02
C SER A 83 12.77 14.70 -12.47
N LYS A 84 12.90 14.54 -11.14
CA LYS A 84 13.81 13.58 -10.47
C LYS A 84 13.02 12.54 -9.65
N TRP A 85 11.91 12.02 -10.18
CA TRP A 85 11.00 11.09 -9.49
C TRP A 85 11.62 9.71 -9.27
N HIS A 86 12.72 9.40 -9.96
CA HIS A 86 13.51 8.19 -9.73
C HIS A 86 14.00 8.07 -8.28
N LEU A 87 14.21 9.19 -7.58
CA LEU A 87 14.63 9.18 -6.17
C LEU A 87 13.52 8.63 -5.28
N HIS A 88 12.26 8.97 -5.54
CA HIS A 88 11.12 8.44 -4.80
C HIS A 88 10.97 6.93 -5.01
N GLY A 89 11.24 6.45 -6.23
CA GLY A 89 11.32 5.01 -6.55
C GLY A 89 12.44 4.27 -5.84
N LYS A 90 13.62 4.89 -5.67
CA LYS A 90 14.74 4.29 -4.93
C LYS A 90 14.50 4.31 -3.42
N VAL A 91 13.93 5.39 -2.88
CA VAL A 91 13.58 5.50 -1.45
C VAL A 91 12.52 4.47 -1.06
N SER A 92 11.47 4.31 -1.87
CA SER A 92 10.43 3.30 -1.62
C SER A 92 10.97 1.86 -1.68
N LEU A 93 11.93 1.57 -2.58
CA LEU A 93 12.59 0.26 -2.63
C LEU A 93 13.42 0.00 -1.36
N ILE A 94 14.18 0.99 -0.90
CA ILE A 94 14.99 0.87 0.32
C ILE A 94 14.09 0.70 1.55
N ALA A 95 13.01 1.47 1.65
CA ALA A 95 12.06 1.40 2.77
C ALA A 95 11.29 0.07 2.86
N VAL A 96 11.18 -0.70 1.77
CA VAL A 96 10.59 -2.05 1.78
C VAL A 96 11.60 -3.12 2.20
N ILE A 97 12.89 -2.87 2.01
CA ILE A 97 13.98 -3.81 2.33
C ILE A 97 14.47 -3.63 3.78
N CYS A 98 14.49 -2.39 4.27
CA CYS A 98 14.78 -2.07 5.67
C CYS A 98 13.56 -2.27 6.56
#